data_AF-A0A328ISC4-F1
#
_entry.id   AF-A0A328ISC4-F1
#
_cell.length_a   1.000
_cell.length_b   1.000
_cell.length_c   1.000
_cell.angle_alpha   90.00
_cell.angle_beta   90.00
_cell.angle_gamma   90.00
#
_symmetry.space_group_name_H-M   'P 1'
#
loop_
_entity.id
_entity.type
_entity.pdbx_description
1 polymer ?
#
loop_
_entity_poly.entity_id
_entity_poly.type
_entity_poly.pdbx_seq_one_letter_code
_entity_poly.pdbx_strand_id
1 'polypeptide(L)'
;MSDSHDNITRISEAVSVAINREVDVLIHCGDLISPFAAEELLRFSGELHVVVGNNDGELIGLKRVLGDSLVKGPNETEIQGYRVVVMH
;
A
#
# COMPACT_ATOMS: atom_id res chain seq x y z
N MET A 1 4.18 -5.43 -2.03
CA MET A 1 3.09 -6.28 -2.54
C MET A 1 2.32 -5.52 -3.62
N SER A 2 1.39 -6.13 -4.34
CA SER A 2 0.61 -5.51 -5.42
C SER A 2 -0.61 -6.38 -5.73
N ASP A 3 -1.57 -5.85 -6.50
CA ASP A 3 -2.67 -6.61 -7.11
C ASP A 3 -3.44 -7.45 -6.09
N SER A 4 -3.72 -6.85 -4.93
CA SER A 4 -4.36 -7.56 -3.83
C SER A 4 -5.85 -7.82 -4.08
N HIS A 5 -6.49 -7.01 -4.94
CA HIS A 5 -7.86 -7.21 -5.41
C HIS A 5 -8.86 -7.57 -4.30
N ASP A 6 -8.96 -6.74 -3.26
CA ASP A 6 -9.83 -6.95 -2.11
C ASP A 6 -9.65 -8.30 -1.37
N ASN A 7 -8.55 -9.01 -1.58
CA ASN A 7 -8.26 -10.25 -0.89
C ASN A 7 -7.75 -9.98 0.53
N ILE A 8 -8.66 -9.58 1.41
CA ILE A 8 -8.40 -9.20 2.81
C ILE A 8 -7.57 -10.27 3.53
N THR A 9 -7.86 -11.55 3.32
CA THR A 9 -7.10 -12.65 3.95
C THR A 9 -5.64 -12.59 3.56
N ARG A 10 -5.33 -12.43 2.27
CA ARG A 10 -3.94 -12.35 1.79
C ARG A 10 -3.25 -11.05 2.21
N ILE A 11 -3.96 -9.93 2.21
CA ILE A 11 -3.41 -8.65 2.70
C ILE A 11 -3.04 -8.78 4.18
N SER A 12 -3.96 -9.28 5.00
CA SER A 12 -3.77 -9.49 6.44
C SER A 12 -2.61 -10.44 6.74
N GLU A 13 -2.49 -11.56 6.01
CA GLU A 13 -1.35 -12.47 6.10
C GLU A 13 -0.03 -11.78 5.75
N ALA A 14 0.01 -11.04 4.64
CA ALA A 14 1.21 -10.34 4.18
C ALA A 14 1.65 -9.24 5.16
N VAL A 15 0.72 -8.45 5.68
CA VAL A 15 0.97 -7.43 6.71
C VAL A 15 1.49 -8.08 8.00
N SER A 16 0.90 -9.21 8.41
CA SER A 16 1.36 -9.94 9.60
C SER A 16 2.79 -10.48 9.42
N VAL A 17 3.16 -10.94 8.21
CA VAL A 17 4.54 -11.33 7.90
C VAL A 17 5.48 -10.13 7.99
N ALA A 18 5.10 -8.97 7.47
CA ALA A 18 5.91 -7.76 7.54
C ALA A 18 6.15 -7.31 8.99
N ILE A 19 5.09 -7.30 9.82
CA ILE A 19 5.17 -6.99 11.26
C ILE A 19 6.09 -7.99 11.99
N ASN A 20 5.87 -9.29 11.80
CA ASN A 20 6.65 -10.33 12.48
C ASN A 20 8.12 -10.37 12.07
N ARG A 21 8.45 -9.81 10.89
CA ARG A 21 9.83 -9.68 10.40
C ARG A 21 10.45 -8.32 10.69
N GLU A 22 9.75 -7.46 11.44
CA GLU A 22 10.23 -6.13 11.81
C GLU A 22 10.65 -5.31 10.57
N VAL A 23 9.86 -5.40 9.50
CA VAL A 23 10.11 -4.63 8.27
C VAL A 23 9.89 -3.15 8.54
N ASP A 24 10.82 -2.30 8.08
CA ASP A 24 10.71 -0.83 8.24
C ASP A 24 9.70 -0.20 7.27
N VAL A 25 9.63 -0.72 6.04
CA VAL A 25 8.90 -0.10 4.92
C VAL A 25 8.03 -1.12 4.18
N LEU A 26 6.75 -0.80 3.98
CA LEU A 26 5.80 -1.59 3.20
C LEU A 26 5.37 -0.78 1.96
N ILE A 27 5.52 -1.40 0.78
CA ILE A 27 5.13 -0.81 -0.50
C ILE A 27 3.99 -1.62 -1.11
N HIS A 28 2.92 -0.97 -1.56
CA HIS A 28 1.84 -1.54 -2.36
C HIS A 28 1.76 -0.88 -3.75
N CYS A 29 1.95 -1.66 -4.81
CA CYS A 29 2.01 -1.14 -6.19
C CYS A 29 0.63 -0.94 -6.85
N GLY A 30 -0.42 -0.64 -6.07
CA GLY A 30 -1.79 -0.44 -6.60
C GLY A 30 -2.62 -1.71 -6.79
N ASP A 31 -3.83 -1.52 -7.32
CA ASP A 31 -4.89 -2.54 -7.44
C ASP A 31 -5.30 -3.11 -6.08
N LEU A 32 -5.53 -2.20 -5.14
CA LEU A 32 -6.12 -2.47 -3.84
C LEU A 32 -7.65 -2.62 -3.93
N ILE A 33 -8.26 -1.90 -4.88
CA ILE A 33 -9.66 -1.83 -5.28
C ILE A 33 -10.51 -1.02 -4.32
N SER A 34 -10.69 -1.47 -3.08
CA SER A 34 -11.69 -0.90 -2.18
C SER A 34 -11.11 -0.34 -0.86
N PRO A 35 -11.74 0.68 -0.24
CA PRO A 35 -11.25 1.28 1.00
C PRO A 35 -11.19 0.30 2.18
N PHE A 36 -12.11 -0.66 2.28
CA PHE A 36 -12.11 -1.64 3.38
C PHE A 36 -10.88 -2.54 3.34
N ALA A 37 -10.36 -2.86 2.14
CA ALA A 37 -9.14 -3.65 2.00
C ALA A 37 -7.90 -2.84 2.41
N ALA A 38 -7.95 -1.51 2.21
CA ALA A 38 -6.90 -0.59 2.64
C ALA A 38 -6.74 -0.50 4.16
N GLU A 39 -7.81 -0.72 4.92
CA GLU A 39 -7.76 -0.68 6.38
C GLU A 39 -6.80 -1.74 6.95
N GLU A 40 -6.66 -2.90 6.29
CA GLU A 40 -5.69 -3.92 6.72
C GLU A 40 -4.24 -3.46 6.60
N LEU A 41 -3.91 -2.58 5.64
CA LEU A 41 -2.55 -2.03 5.52
C LEU A 41 -2.20 -1.12 6.70
N LEU A 42 -3.18 -0.47 7.34
CA LEU A 42 -2.97 0.44 8.47
C LEU A 42 -2.58 -0.28 9.77
N ARG A 43 -2.65 -1.61 9.80
CA ARG A 43 -2.08 -2.40 10.90
C ARG A 43 -0.55 -2.36 10.91
N PHE A 44 0.07 -2.05 9.78
CA PHE A 44 1.51 -1.83 9.70
C PHE A 44 1.86 -0.43 10.22
N SER A 45 2.68 -0.36 11.28
CA SER A 45 3.06 0.90 11.92
C SER A 45 4.32 1.55 11.32
N GLY A 46 4.98 0.88 10.37
CA GLY A 46 6.14 1.40 9.67
C GLY A 46 5.78 2.35 8.53
N GLU A 47 6.76 2.65 7.68
CA GLU A 47 6.58 3.55 6.55
C GLU A 47 5.78 2.86 5.43
N LEU A 48 4.63 3.44 5.06
CA LEU A 48 3.72 2.87 4.08
C LEU A 48 3.70 3.70 2.79
N HIS A 49 3.99 3.05 1.67
CA HIS A 49 3.88 3.65 0.33
C HIS A 49 2.85 2.89 -0.50
N VAL A 50 1.86 3.58 -1.04
CA VAL A 50 0.83 2.99 -1.91
C VAL A 50 0.69 3.85 -3.17
N VAL A 51 0.80 3.23 -4.34
CA VAL A 51 0.47 3.91 -5.60
C VAL A 51 -0.90 3.47 -6.10
N VAL A 52 -1.60 4.36 -6.79
CA VAL A 52 -2.85 4.05 -7.47
C VAL A 52 -2.61 3.11 -8.66
N GLY A 53 -3.30 1.97 -8.69
CA GLY A 53 -3.38 1.04 -9.82
C GLY A 53 -4.51 1.37 -10.79
N ASN A 54 -4.57 0.67 -11.92
CA ASN A 54 -5.58 0.98 -12.95
C ASN A 54 -6.98 0.48 -12.60
N ASN A 55 -7.12 -0.46 -11.66
CA ASN A 55 -8.40 -0.96 -11.19
C ASN A 55 -8.90 -0.25 -9.92
N ASP A 56 -8.13 0.67 -9.34
CA ASP A 56 -8.52 1.46 -8.17
C ASP A 56 -9.58 2.53 -8.54
N GLY A 57 -10.86 2.17 -8.46
CA GLY A 57 -11.98 3.06 -8.76
C GLY A 57 -12.38 3.99 -7.61
N GLU A 58 -12.25 3.53 -6.35
CA GLU A 58 -12.66 4.26 -5.16
C GLU A 58 -11.58 5.20 -4.59
N LEU A 59 -10.98 6.03 -5.44
CA LEU A 59 -9.83 6.88 -5.07
C LEU A 59 -10.10 7.79 -3.87
N ILE A 60 -11.31 8.35 -3.75
CA ILE A 60 -11.67 9.23 -2.63
C ILE A 60 -11.72 8.44 -1.31
N GLY A 61 -12.27 7.22 -1.35
CA GLY A 61 -12.32 6.34 -0.18
C GLY A 61 -10.93 5.85 0.20
N LEU A 62 -10.15 5.39 -0.77
CA LEU A 62 -8.77 4.96 -0.57
C LEU A 62 -7.92 6.09 0.01
N LYS A 63 -8.04 7.33 -0.53
CA LYS A 63 -7.31 8.50 -0.01
C LYS A 63 -7.75 8.88 1.41
N ARG A 64 -9.03 8.67 1.76
CA ARG A 64 -9.53 8.90 3.13
C ARG A 64 -8.93 7.92 4.13
N VAL A 65 -8.76 6.66 3.74
CA VAL A 65 -8.18 5.61 4.61
C VAL A 65 -6.66 5.76 4.69
N LEU A 66 -5.98 5.86 3.56
CA LEU A 66 -4.52 5.80 3.48
C LEU A 66 -3.81 7.15 3.66
N GLY A 67 -4.55 8.26 3.59
CA GLY A 67 -3.99 9.61 3.74
C GLY A 67 -2.86 9.85 2.73
N ASP A 68 -1.74 10.39 3.21
CA ASP A 68 -0.59 10.73 2.36
C ASP A 68 0.18 9.52 1.83
N SER A 69 -0.03 8.34 2.39
CA SER A 69 0.56 7.08 1.92
C SER A 69 0.09 6.73 0.50
N LEU A 70 -1.10 7.17 0.10
CA LEU A 70 -1.63 6.95 -1.25
C LEU A 70 -1.29 8.11 -2.19
N VAL A 71 -0.55 7.79 -3.25
CA VAL A 71 -0.14 8.73 -4.29
C VAL A 71 -0.43 8.19 -5.68
N LYS A 72 -0.58 9.09 -6.66
CA LYS A 72 -0.71 8.67 -8.07
C LYS A 72 0.68 8.33 -8.63
N GLY A 73 0.81 7.16 -9.26
CA GLY A 73 2.05 6.74 -9.90
C GLY A 73 2.29 7.39 -11.28
N PRO A 74 3.52 7.27 -11.83
CA PRO A 74 4.74 6.81 -11.14
C PRO A 74 5.16 7.80 -10.05
N ASN A 75 5.60 7.28 -8.91
CA ASN A 75 6.07 8.07 -7.78
C ASN A 75 7.55 7.76 -7.51
N GLU A 76 8.36 8.81 -7.48
CA GLU A 76 9.74 8.71 -7.04
C GLU A 76 9.82 9.05 -5.55
N THR A 77 10.44 8.17 -4.78
CA THR A 77 10.62 8.30 -3.33
C THR A 77 12.03 7.91 -2.93
N GLU A 78 12.47 8.36 -1.75
CA GLU A 78 13.76 7.98 -1.16
C GLU A 78 13.50 7.12 0.06
N ILE A 79 13.95 5.86 0.01
CA ILE A 79 13.80 4.90 1.11
C ILE A 79 15.20 4.53 1.59
N GLN A 80 15.51 4.85 2.85
CA GLN A 80 16.80 4.52 3.48
C GLN A 80 18.03 4.94 2.64
N GLY A 81 17.95 6.09 1.97
CA GLY A 81 19.03 6.62 1.12
C GLY A 81 19.06 6.09 -0.32
N TYR A 82 18.14 5.20 -0.68
CA TYR A 82 17.98 4.71 -2.06
C TYR A 82 16.85 5.44 -2.76
N ARG A 83 17.11 5.93 -3.98
CA ARG A 83 16.06 6.42 -4.88
C ARG A 83 15.30 5.24 -5.45
N VAL A 84 14.00 5.21 -5.21
CA VAL A 84 13.08 4.16 -5.63
C VAL A 84 11.97 4.78 -6.45
N VAL A 85 11.66 4.17 -7.60
CA VAL A 85 10.46 4.49 -8.37
C VAL A 85 9.43 3.41 -8.11
N VAL A 86 8.25 3.81 -7.64
CA VAL A 86 7.09 2.95 -7.42
C VAL A 86 6.04 3.30 -8.46
N MET A 87 5.55 2.29 -9.17
CA MET A 87 4.45 2.39 -10.11
C MET A 87 3.64 1.10 -10.09
N HIS A 88 2.41 1.19 -10.58
CA HIS A 88 1.60 0.02 -10.91
C HIS A 88 2.09 -0.58 -12.23
#